data_AF-A0ABD5YJC5-F1
#
_entry.id   AF-A0ABD5YJC5-F1
#
_cell.length_a   1.000
_cell.length_b   1.000
_cell.length_c   1.000
_cell.angle_alpha   90.00
_cell.angle_beta   90.00
_cell.angle_gamma   90.00
#
_symmetry.space_group_name_H-M   'P 1'
#
loop_
_entity.id
_entity.type
_entity.pdbx_description
1 polymer ?
#
loop_
_entity_poly.entity_id
_entity_poly.type
_entity_poly.pdbx_seq_one_letter_code
_entity_poly.pdbx_strand_id
1 'polypeptide(L)'
;MAESDVDPSTRTIDELTDEIESIDDPETLEEIYEAETESQDRKGAKEAIEVRFEELENSTDSDEDDDSLKETREAIERSLEGMEESETNDGSSSIVEIQKQIHEHTPELINRPLDGITEVEQTDDGWKAVGEFVERRAIPDTQDILGRYEILLDTSGQIHGYRCLKRYRRGDTTSME
;
A
#
# COMPACT_ATOMS: atom_id res chain seq x y z
N MET A 1 6.36 12.33 40.88
CA MET A 1 5.84 11.00 40.56
C MET A 1 4.45 11.27 40.04
N ALA A 2 4.34 11.49 38.73
CA ALA A 2 3.06 11.70 38.09
C ALA A 2 2.56 10.31 37.72
N GLU A 3 1.51 9.88 38.40
CA GLU A 3 0.76 8.66 38.08
C GLU A 3 0.00 8.95 36.77
N SER A 4 0.51 8.44 35.64
CA SER A 4 -0.23 8.43 34.39
C SER A 4 -1.16 7.21 34.43
N ASP A 5 -2.31 7.37 35.09
CA ASP A 5 -3.38 6.37 35.26
C ASP A 5 -4.09 6.10 33.90
N VAL A 6 -3.35 5.60 32.92
CA VAL A 6 -3.92 5.17 31.64
C VAL A 6 -4.44 3.76 31.83
N ASP A 7 -5.66 3.64 32.35
CA ASP A 7 -6.33 2.35 32.48
C ASP A 7 -6.87 1.89 31.11
N PRO A 8 -6.30 0.83 30.51
CA PRO A 8 -6.70 0.40 29.18
C PRO A 8 -8.11 -0.21 29.17
N SER A 9 -8.60 -0.73 30.31
CA SER A 9 -9.94 -1.31 30.39
C SER A 9 -11.06 -0.30 30.16
N THR A 10 -10.82 0.97 30.48
CA THR A 10 -11.81 2.05 30.31
C THR A 10 -11.87 2.63 28.89
N ARG A 11 -10.91 2.28 28.01
CA ARG A 11 -10.74 2.88 26.69
C ARG A 11 -11.00 1.89 25.55
N THR A 12 -11.42 2.41 24.40
CA THR A 12 -11.43 1.65 23.15
C THR A 12 -10.01 1.54 22.58
N ILE A 13 -9.77 0.57 21.68
CA ILE A 13 -8.44 0.35 21.10
C ILE A 13 -7.93 1.62 20.40
N ASP A 14 -8.79 2.30 19.66
CA ASP A 14 -8.47 3.54 18.94
C ASP A 14 -8.06 4.68 19.90
N GLU A 15 -8.82 4.89 20.98
CA GLU A 15 -8.50 5.89 22.01
C GLU A 15 -7.20 5.56 22.76
N LEU A 16 -6.93 4.27 22.99
CA LEU A 16 -5.72 3.83 23.65
C LEU A 16 -4.50 4.00 22.74
N THR A 17 -4.63 3.72 21.44
CA THR A 17 -3.57 3.93 20.44
C THR A 17 -3.15 5.40 20.35
N ASP A 18 -4.11 6.32 20.30
CA ASP A 18 -3.84 7.78 20.26
C ASP A 18 -3.10 8.25 21.53
N GLU A 19 -3.48 7.70 22.69
CA GLU A 19 -2.85 8.01 23.98
C GLU A 19 -1.43 7.43 24.09
N ILE A 20 -1.20 6.21 23.58
CA ILE A 20 0.12 5.56 23.50
C ILE A 20 1.10 6.37 22.64
N GLU A 21 0.65 6.92 21.51
CA GLU A 21 1.51 7.71 20.61
C GLU A 21 2.08 8.96 21.31
N SER A 22 1.34 9.51 22.28
CA SER A 22 1.74 10.68 23.07
C SER A 22 2.63 10.35 24.27
N ILE A 23 2.90 9.08 24.56
CA ILE A 23 3.74 8.63 25.68
C ILE A 23 5.17 8.42 25.17
N ASP A 24 6.13 9.11 25.80
CA ASP A 24 7.56 9.04 25.49
C ASP A 24 8.37 8.28 26.56
N ASP A 25 7.71 7.78 27.60
CA ASP A 25 8.34 7.14 28.75
C ASP A 25 8.15 5.61 28.70
N PRO A 26 9.23 4.81 28.59
CA PRO A 26 9.13 3.36 28.42
C PRO A 26 8.60 2.64 29.66
N GLU A 27 8.88 3.15 30.87
CA GLU A 27 8.35 2.60 32.12
C GLU A 27 6.82 2.74 32.15
N THR A 28 6.29 3.86 31.65
CA THR A 28 4.85 4.09 31.51
C THR A 28 4.19 3.15 30.49
N LEU A 29 4.85 2.85 29.37
CA LEU A 29 4.33 1.90 28.37
C LEU A 29 4.28 0.46 28.89
N GLU A 30 5.28 0.05 29.68
CA GLU A 30 5.31 -1.27 30.31
C GLU A 30 4.11 -1.46 31.26
N GLU A 31 3.81 -0.46 32.09
CA GLU A 31 2.66 -0.48 33.00
C GLU A 31 1.33 -0.65 32.24
N ILE A 32 1.16 0.04 31.11
CA ILE A 32 -0.04 -0.06 30.26
C ILE A 32 -0.13 -1.45 29.60
N TYR A 33 1.01 -2.03 29.17
CA TYR A 33 1.07 -3.35 28.57
C TYR A 33 0.68 -4.45 29.57
N GLU A 34 1.18 -4.37 30.80
CA GLU A 34 0.80 -5.26 31.88
C GLU A 34 -0.69 -5.12 32.20
N ALA A 35 -1.18 -3.89 32.36
CA ALA A 35 -2.59 -3.61 32.62
C ALA A 35 -3.51 -4.14 31.50
N GLU A 36 -3.13 -4.00 30.22
CA GLU A 36 -3.89 -4.55 29.08
C GLU A 36 -3.91 -6.08 29.11
N THR A 37 -2.77 -6.71 29.43
CA THR A 37 -2.63 -8.16 29.51
C THR A 37 -3.47 -8.76 30.64
N GLU A 38 -3.52 -8.10 31.80
CA GLU A 38 -4.35 -8.55 32.93
C GLU A 38 -5.84 -8.24 32.76
N SER A 39 -6.16 -7.21 31.99
CA SER A 39 -7.53 -6.73 31.79
C SER A 39 -8.28 -7.44 30.67
N GLN A 40 -7.94 -7.15 29.41
CA GLN A 40 -8.72 -7.52 28.23
C GLN A 40 -7.91 -8.29 27.18
N ASP A 41 -6.57 -8.29 27.30
CA ASP A 41 -5.59 -8.93 26.41
C ASP A 41 -5.91 -8.73 24.92
N ARG A 42 -6.28 -7.49 24.56
CA ARG A 42 -6.66 -7.16 23.18
C ARG A 42 -5.40 -7.05 22.35
N LYS A 43 -5.24 -8.00 21.43
CA LYS A 43 -4.09 -8.06 20.52
C LYS A 43 -3.77 -6.71 19.86
N GLY A 44 -4.79 -5.96 19.41
CA GLY A 44 -4.58 -4.66 18.76
C GLY A 44 -4.02 -3.57 19.69
N ALA A 45 -4.42 -3.57 20.97
CA ALA A 45 -3.87 -2.64 21.96
C ALA A 45 -2.41 -2.98 22.28
N LYS A 46 -2.09 -4.26 22.44
CA LYS A 46 -0.72 -4.74 22.72
C LYS A 46 0.25 -4.44 21.58
N GLU A 47 -0.20 -4.61 20.34
CA GLU A 47 0.59 -4.30 19.14
C GLU A 47 0.91 -2.80 19.07
N ALA A 48 -0.05 -1.92 19.42
CA ALA A 48 0.19 -0.47 19.48
C ALA A 48 1.24 -0.09 20.53
N ILE A 49 1.23 -0.75 21.70
CA ILE A 49 2.22 -0.50 22.77
C ILE A 49 3.61 -1.02 22.37
N GLU A 50 3.68 -2.21 21.77
CA GLU A 50 4.93 -2.83 21.31
C GLU A 50 5.64 -1.98 20.26
N VAL A 51 4.89 -1.51 19.25
CA VAL A 51 5.42 -0.59 18.22
C VAL A 51 6.02 0.67 18.85
N ARG A 52 5.33 1.26 19.83
CA ARG A 52 5.80 2.47 20.49
C ARG A 52 7.06 2.23 21.34
N PHE A 53 7.15 1.07 21.99
CA PHE A 53 8.32 0.67 22.76
C PHE A 53 9.55 0.51 21.87
N GLU A 54 9.39 -0.12 20.69
CA GLU A 54 10.46 -0.26 19.70
C GLU A 54 10.94 1.10 19.17
N GLU A 55 10.03 2.06 18.96
CA GLU A 55 10.40 3.42 18.55
C GLU A 55 11.24 4.15 19.61
N LEU A 56 10.94 3.95 20.90
CA LEU A 56 11.67 4.56 22.01
C LEU A 56 13.02 3.87 22.29
N GLU A 57 13.10 2.54 22.21
CA GLU A 57 14.38 1.81 22.30
C GLU A 57 15.33 2.21 21.18
N ASN A 58 14.82 2.38 19.95
CA ASN A 58 15.62 2.81 18.80
C ASN A 58 16.14 4.26 18.92
N SER A 59 15.64 5.05 19.87
CA SER A 59 16.11 6.40 20.16
C SER A 59 17.20 6.49 21.24
N THR A 60 17.46 5.40 21.98
CA THR A 60 18.37 5.40 23.15
C THR A 60 19.73 4.74 22.90
N ASP A 61 19.95 4.05 21.77
CA ASP A 61 21.26 3.48 21.43
C ASP A 61 21.96 4.25 20.29
N SER A 62 22.52 5.40 20.66
CA SER A 62 23.72 5.93 20.00
C SER A 62 24.89 5.77 20.98
N ASP A 63 25.67 4.70 20.81
CA ASP A 63 27.13 4.74 20.61
C ASP A 63 27.80 3.36 20.94
N GLU A 64 28.53 2.84 19.95
CA GLU A 64 29.53 1.74 19.98
C GLU A 64 29.08 0.28 19.67
N ASP A 65 29.18 -0.04 18.36
CA ASP A 65 29.66 -1.28 17.73
C ASP A 65 28.92 -2.62 17.96
N ASP A 66 28.01 -2.96 17.03
CA ASP A 66 27.98 -4.31 16.43
C ASP A 66 28.01 -4.20 14.89
N ASP A 67 29.23 -4.42 14.41
CA ASP A 67 29.83 -4.14 13.10
C ASP A 67 29.47 -5.17 12.00
N SER A 68 28.42 -5.99 12.15
CA SER A 68 28.16 -7.08 11.18
C SER A 68 26.97 -6.87 10.24
N LEU A 69 26.12 -5.87 10.45
CA LEU A 69 24.89 -5.69 9.66
C LEU A 69 24.75 -4.29 9.01
N LYS A 70 25.64 -3.35 9.33
CA LYS A 70 25.71 -2.05 8.63
C LYS A 70 26.41 -2.13 7.28
N GLU A 71 27.39 -3.01 7.07
CA GLU A 71 28.02 -3.11 5.74
C GLU A 71 27.07 -3.77 4.72
N THR A 72 26.18 -4.66 5.14
CA THR A 72 25.15 -5.24 4.26
C THR A 72 23.96 -4.29 4.10
N ARG A 73 23.50 -3.62 5.16
CA ARG A 73 22.41 -2.65 5.04
C ARG A 73 22.84 -1.38 4.33
N GLU A 74 23.99 -0.77 4.61
CA GLU A 74 24.47 0.40 3.86
C GLU A 74 24.96 0.05 2.44
N ALA A 75 25.37 -1.18 2.15
CA ALA A 75 25.59 -1.60 0.76
C ALA A 75 24.25 -1.82 0.04
N ILE A 76 23.22 -2.30 0.72
CA ILE A 76 21.86 -2.42 0.19
C ILE A 76 21.19 -1.05 0.07
N GLU A 77 21.39 -0.13 1.02
CA GLU A 77 20.86 1.23 1.07
C GLU A 77 21.61 2.11 0.06
N ARG A 78 22.95 2.03 -0.06
CA ARG A 78 23.67 2.63 -1.21
C ARG A 78 23.34 1.99 -2.57
N SER A 79 22.86 0.74 -2.59
CA SER A 79 22.38 0.10 -3.83
C SER A 79 20.92 0.42 -4.14
N LEU A 80 20.12 0.83 -3.14
CA LEU A 80 18.70 1.19 -3.28
C LEU A 80 18.52 2.71 -3.46
N GLU A 81 19.34 3.54 -2.83
CA GLU A 81 19.49 4.98 -3.10
C GLU A 81 20.11 5.26 -4.48
N GLY A 82 20.59 4.23 -5.17
CA GLY A 82 21.05 4.30 -6.56
C GLY A 82 20.00 3.97 -7.61
N MET A 83 18.72 3.78 -7.25
CA MET A 83 17.66 3.47 -8.23
C MET A 83 16.47 4.42 -8.21
N GLU A 84 16.57 5.52 -7.47
CA GLU A 84 15.70 6.70 -7.65
C GLU A 84 16.44 7.79 -8.44
N GLU A 85 16.80 7.48 -9.68
CA GLU A 85 16.98 8.49 -10.71
C GLU A 85 16.31 8.04 -12.01
N SER A 86 15.04 8.40 -12.13
CA SER A 86 14.70 9.29 -13.23
C SER A 86 13.79 10.37 -12.70
N GLU A 87 14.44 11.48 -12.38
CA GLU A 87 13.81 12.79 -12.40
C GLU A 87 13.00 12.95 -13.68
N THR A 88 11.68 13.01 -13.52
CA THR A 88 10.94 14.12 -14.11
C THR A 88 10.07 14.70 -13.01
N ASN A 89 10.59 15.76 -12.39
CA ASN A 89 9.77 16.77 -11.76
C ASN A 89 8.87 17.40 -12.83
N ASP A 90 7.68 16.86 -12.95
CA ASP A 90 6.47 17.52 -13.41
C ASP A 90 5.36 16.93 -12.55
N GLY A 91 4.26 17.63 -12.29
CA GLY A 91 3.16 17.13 -11.46
C GLY A 91 2.37 15.97 -12.09
N SER A 92 3.06 15.11 -12.86
CA SER A 92 2.55 13.99 -13.63
C SER A 92 3.09 12.68 -13.06
N SER A 93 2.19 11.79 -12.63
CA SER A 93 2.53 10.44 -12.16
C SER A 93 3.36 9.66 -13.20
N SER A 94 4.29 8.82 -12.73
CA SER A 94 5.07 7.96 -13.63
C SER A 94 4.22 6.84 -14.26
N ILE A 95 4.63 6.32 -15.42
CA ILE A 95 3.92 5.20 -16.07
C ILE A 95 3.78 3.95 -15.17
N VAL A 96 4.77 3.70 -14.30
CA VAL A 96 4.76 2.59 -13.34
C VAL A 96 3.69 2.83 -12.27
N GLU A 97 3.60 4.06 -11.78
CA GLU A 97 2.57 4.45 -10.81
C GLU A 97 1.17 4.35 -11.40
N ILE A 98 1.00 4.78 -12.65
CA ILE A 98 -0.27 4.63 -13.38
C ILE A 98 -0.68 3.16 -13.51
N GLN A 99 0.25 2.27 -13.88
CA GLN A 99 -0.05 0.84 -13.95
C GLN A 99 -0.48 0.29 -12.59
N LYS A 100 0.20 0.68 -11.51
CA LYS A 100 -0.15 0.28 -10.15
C LYS A 100 -1.57 0.74 -9.78
N GLN A 101 -1.88 2.02 -9.99
CA GLN A 101 -3.21 2.60 -9.76
C GLN A 101 -4.31 1.85 -10.52
N ILE A 102 -4.07 1.48 -11.79
CA ILE A 102 -5.02 0.72 -12.60
C ILE A 102 -5.26 -0.67 -12.00
N HIS A 103 -4.19 -1.36 -11.60
CA HIS A 103 -4.28 -2.70 -11.01
C HIS A 103 -5.04 -2.71 -9.68
N GLU A 104 -4.85 -1.69 -8.85
CA GLU A 104 -5.46 -1.59 -7.53
C GLU A 104 -6.93 -1.18 -7.61
N HIS A 105 -7.26 -0.12 -8.34
CA HIS A 105 -8.57 0.52 -8.22
C HIS A 105 -9.58 0.12 -9.30
N THR A 106 -9.13 -0.22 -10.50
CA THR A 106 -10.05 -0.47 -11.62
C THR A 106 -10.89 -1.76 -11.46
N PRO A 107 -10.36 -2.88 -10.93
CA PRO A 107 -11.17 -4.09 -10.74
C PRO A 107 -12.39 -3.86 -9.83
N GLU A 108 -12.21 -3.06 -8.78
CA GLU A 108 -13.27 -2.69 -7.86
C GLU A 108 -14.27 -1.75 -8.52
N LEU A 109 -13.77 -0.74 -9.24
CA LEU A 109 -14.60 0.25 -9.94
C LEU A 109 -15.50 -0.38 -11.02
N ILE A 110 -14.95 -1.32 -11.80
CA ILE A 110 -15.67 -1.99 -12.90
C ILE A 110 -16.45 -3.22 -12.38
N ASN A 111 -16.18 -3.67 -11.15
CA ASN A 111 -16.72 -4.89 -10.56
C ASN A 111 -16.41 -6.14 -11.42
N ARG A 112 -15.21 -6.20 -11.98
CA ARG A 112 -14.73 -7.28 -12.84
C ARG A 112 -13.26 -7.53 -12.57
N PRO A 113 -12.78 -8.79 -12.63
CA PRO A 113 -11.35 -9.04 -12.52
C PRO A 113 -10.64 -8.49 -13.75
N LEU A 114 -9.58 -7.71 -13.51
CA LEU A 114 -8.61 -7.32 -14.53
C LEU A 114 -7.81 -8.56 -14.95
N ASP A 115 -7.71 -8.79 -16.25
CA ASP A 115 -6.89 -9.84 -16.86
C ASP A 115 -5.47 -9.33 -17.13
N GLY A 116 -5.35 -8.10 -17.63
CA GLY A 116 -4.06 -7.46 -17.90
C GLY A 116 -4.21 -6.07 -18.51
N ILE A 117 -3.09 -5.34 -18.55
CA ILE A 117 -2.99 -4.02 -19.19
C ILE A 117 -2.30 -4.19 -20.55
N THR A 118 -2.94 -3.72 -21.62
CA THR A 118 -2.47 -3.88 -23.00
C THR A 118 -1.80 -2.61 -23.55
N GLU A 119 -2.13 -1.44 -23.02
CA GLU A 119 -1.67 -0.16 -23.52
C GLU A 119 -1.67 0.85 -22.38
N VAL A 120 -0.64 1.69 -22.29
CA VAL A 120 -0.58 2.85 -21.40
C VAL A 120 0.11 3.96 -22.17
N GLU A 121 -0.53 5.12 -22.25
CA GLU A 121 -0.09 6.27 -23.03
C GLU A 121 -0.27 7.55 -22.22
N GLN A 122 0.75 8.39 -22.21
CA GLN A 122 0.64 9.76 -21.69
C GLN A 122 0.01 10.66 -22.75
N THR A 123 -0.95 11.47 -22.35
CA THR A 123 -1.71 12.39 -23.20
C THR A 123 -1.62 13.82 -22.65
N ASP A 124 -2.06 14.81 -23.41
CA ASP A 124 -2.05 16.22 -22.96
C ASP A 124 -2.92 16.46 -21.71
N ASP A 125 -3.99 15.68 -21.51
CA ASP A 125 -4.96 15.82 -20.42
C ASP A 125 -4.71 14.83 -19.24
N GLY A 126 -3.61 14.08 -19.26
CA GLY A 126 -3.31 13.05 -18.26
C GLY A 126 -2.89 11.72 -18.90
N TRP A 127 -3.47 10.63 -18.45
CA TRP A 127 -3.11 9.27 -18.89
C TRP A 127 -4.30 8.52 -19.48
N LYS A 128 -4.02 7.77 -20.53
CA LYS A 128 -4.97 6.86 -21.16
C LYS A 128 -4.40 5.46 -21.09
N ALA A 129 -5.15 4.52 -20.53
CA ALA A 129 -4.76 3.13 -20.47
C ALA A 129 -5.84 2.23 -21.05
N VAL A 130 -5.43 1.07 -21.56
CA VAL A 130 -6.32 0.06 -22.09
C VAL A 130 -6.10 -1.26 -21.40
N GLY A 131 -7.08 -1.69 -20.62
CA GLY A 131 -7.06 -2.95 -19.87
C GLY A 131 -8.07 -3.97 -20.41
N GLU A 132 -7.76 -5.25 -20.23
CA GLU A 132 -8.66 -6.36 -20.50
C GLU A 132 -9.28 -6.85 -19.19
N PHE A 133 -10.60 -7.04 -19.16
CA PHE A 133 -11.34 -7.50 -17.98
C PHE A 133 -12.16 -8.74 -18.31
N VAL A 134 -12.28 -9.68 -17.37
CA VAL A 134 -13.09 -10.88 -17.55
C VAL A 134 -14.56 -10.57 -17.30
N GLU A 135 -15.30 -10.28 -18.37
CA GLU A 135 -16.74 -10.01 -18.34
C GLU A 135 -17.54 -11.25 -17.94
N ARG A 136 -17.13 -12.43 -18.41
CA ARG A 136 -17.78 -13.70 -18.12
C ARG A 136 -16.81 -14.87 -18.25
N ARG A 137 -16.79 -15.70 -17.21
CA ARG A 137 -16.03 -16.97 -17.19
C ARG A 137 -16.73 -18.06 -18.01
N ALA A 138 -15.96 -18.88 -18.71
CA ALA A 138 -16.40 -20.05 -19.46
C ALA A 138 -15.55 -21.29 -19.10
N ILE A 139 -16.00 -22.47 -19.55
CA ILE A 139 -15.23 -23.72 -19.43
C ILE A 139 -15.10 -24.30 -20.84
N PRO A 140 -13.89 -24.48 -21.37
CA PRO A 140 -12.60 -24.14 -20.75
C PRO A 140 -12.36 -22.63 -20.62
N ASP A 141 -11.44 -22.21 -19.73
CA ASP A 141 -11.07 -20.79 -19.48
C ASP A 141 -10.58 -20.05 -20.74
N THR A 142 -10.05 -20.80 -21.71
CA THR A 142 -9.69 -20.30 -23.05
C THR A 142 -10.90 -19.76 -23.84
N GLN A 143 -12.12 -19.96 -23.36
CA GLN A 143 -13.36 -19.46 -23.94
C GLN A 143 -13.98 -18.31 -23.12
N ASP A 144 -13.26 -17.78 -22.12
CA ASP A 144 -13.69 -16.60 -21.36
C ASP A 144 -14.03 -15.43 -22.28
N ILE A 145 -15.04 -14.64 -21.89
CA ILE A 145 -15.37 -13.38 -22.56
C ILE A 145 -14.58 -12.27 -21.88
N LEU A 146 -13.70 -11.65 -22.64
CA LEU A 146 -12.93 -10.47 -22.25
C LEU A 146 -13.61 -9.20 -22.78
N GLY A 147 -13.54 -8.13 -21.98
CA GLY A 147 -13.87 -6.78 -22.39
C GLY A 147 -12.60 -5.93 -22.44
N ARG A 148 -12.38 -5.21 -23.55
CA ARG A 148 -11.31 -4.20 -23.64
C ARG A 148 -11.87 -2.87 -23.17
N TYR A 149 -11.27 -2.29 -22.15
CA TYR A 149 -11.70 -1.06 -21.51
C TYR A 149 -10.65 0.01 -21.69
N GLU A 150 -11.08 1.18 -22.12
CA GLU A 150 -10.29 2.40 -22.02
C GLU A 150 -10.54 3.02 -20.65
N ILE A 151 -9.47 3.40 -19.97
CA ILE A 151 -9.45 4.00 -18.63
C ILE A 151 -8.73 5.34 -18.78
N LEU A 152 -9.38 6.40 -18.31
CA LEU A 152 -8.86 7.76 -18.34
C LEU A 152 -8.48 8.16 -16.93
N LEU A 153 -7.23 8.57 -16.77
CA LEU A 153 -6.67 9.07 -15.53
C LEU A 153 -6.18 10.50 -15.76
N ASP A 154 -6.25 11.34 -14.74
CA ASP A 154 -5.67 12.68 -14.81
C ASP A 154 -4.13 12.64 -14.64
N THR A 155 -3.49 13.80 -14.63
CA THR A 155 -2.03 13.91 -14.44
C THR A 155 -1.56 13.35 -13.10
N SER A 156 -2.42 13.32 -12.08
CA SER A 156 -2.12 12.75 -10.75
C SER A 156 -2.36 11.24 -10.66
N GLY A 157 -2.81 10.61 -11.74
CA GLY A 157 -3.11 9.18 -11.79
C GLY A 157 -4.46 8.81 -11.17
N GLN A 158 -5.32 9.79 -10.89
CA GLN A 158 -6.67 9.51 -10.42
C GLN A 158 -7.58 9.15 -11.60
N ILE A 159 -8.24 7.99 -11.49
CA ILE A 159 -9.20 7.54 -12.50
C ILE A 159 -10.43 8.47 -12.49
N HIS A 160 -10.74 9.09 -13.62
CA HIS A 160 -11.91 9.97 -13.78
C HIS A 160 -12.92 9.47 -14.82
N GLY A 161 -12.57 8.43 -15.59
CA GLY A 161 -13.48 7.84 -16.57
C GLY A 161 -13.04 6.47 -17.03
N TYR A 162 -14.01 5.68 -17.49
CA TYR A 162 -13.74 4.44 -18.22
C TYR A 162 -14.87 4.12 -19.19
N ARG A 163 -14.57 3.36 -20.24
CA ARG A 163 -15.58 2.82 -21.17
C ARG A 163 -15.17 1.48 -21.75
N CYS A 164 -16.15 0.60 -21.96
CA CYS A 164 -15.94 -0.66 -22.67
C CYS A 164 -15.91 -0.40 -24.19
N LEU A 165 -14.78 -0.67 -24.84
CA LEU A 165 -14.58 -0.48 -26.27
C LEU A 165 -15.15 -1.66 -27.07
N LYS A 166 -14.85 -2.89 -26.65
CA LYS A 166 -15.30 -4.13 -27.30
C LYS A 166 -15.32 -5.30 -26.34
N ARG A 167 -16.06 -6.35 -26.69
CA ARG A 167 -16.05 -7.66 -26.04
C ARG A 167 -15.72 -8.75 -27.06
N TYR A 168 -14.91 -9.72 -26.67
CA TYR A 168 -14.49 -10.86 -27.51
C TYR A 168 -14.16 -12.07 -26.64
N ARG A 169 -13.95 -13.23 -27.25
CA ARG A 169 -13.51 -14.43 -26.53
C ARG A 169 -11.98 -14.44 -26.45
N ARG A 170 -11.42 -14.95 -25.35
CA ARG A 170 -9.95 -15.05 -25.16
C ARG A 170 -9.23 -15.75 -26.31
N GLY A 171 -9.85 -16.78 -26.89
CA GLY A 171 -9.31 -17.50 -28.05
C GLY A 171 -9.50 -16.82 -29.42
N ASP A 172 -10.19 -15.67 -29.50
CA ASP A 172 -10.30 -14.91 -30.75
C ASP A 172 -8.98 -14.19 -31.00
N THR A 173 -8.20 -14.69 -31.97
CA THR A 173 -7.03 -13.96 -32.47
C THR A 173 -7.51 -12.81 -33.35
N THR A 174 -7.68 -11.63 -32.76
CA THR A 174 -7.72 -10.40 -33.57
C THR A 174 -6.32 -10.23 -34.16
N SER A 175 -6.20 -10.17 -35.48
CA SER A 175 -4.92 -9.74 -36.08
C SER A 175 -4.65 -8.31 -35.59
N MET A 176 -3.45 -8.06 -35.08
CA MET A 176 -2.97 -6.69 -34.87
C MET A 176 -2.68 -6.13 -36.28
N GLU A 177 -3.55 -5.23 -36.76
CA GLU A 177 -3.32 -4.45 -37.99
C GLU A 177 -2.47 -3.21 -37.69
#